data_AF-A0A9E6ERX3-F1
#
_entry.id   AF-A0A9E6ERX3-F1
#
_cell.length_a   1.000
_cell.length_b   1.000
_cell.length_c   1.000
_cell.angle_alpha   90.00
_cell.angle_beta   90.00
_cell.angle_gamma   90.00
#
_symmetry.space_group_name_H-M   'P 1'
#
loop_
_entity.id
_entity.type
_entity.pdbx_description
1 polymer ?
#
loop_
_entity_poly.entity_id
_entity_poly.type
_entity_poly.pdbx_seq_one_letter_code
_entity_poly.pdbx_strand_id
1 'polypeptide(L)'
;MKKELSIKQCEELLKTLKVRFEKNMNRHKGIEWAKVKARLEANTEKIWSLNEMEKTGGEPDVFGYDKKTSEYVFYDFSAESPIGRRSFCYDHEALESRKENKPKNSAINMATFMGIEILTEELYREFQKLGNFDLKTSSWVKTPNGIRKLGGAIFCDRRYDIVFVYHNGAESYYANRGFRGSLKI
;
A
#
# COMPACT_ATOMS: atom_id res chain seq x y z
N MET A 1 -16.48 -8.66 -11.30
CA MET A 1 -16.36 -7.32 -11.92
C MET A 1 -15.12 -7.31 -12.79
N LYS A 2 -15.16 -6.73 -13.99
CA LYS A 2 -13.95 -6.54 -14.81
C LYS A 2 -13.08 -5.46 -14.17
N LYS A 3 -11.81 -5.76 -13.90
CA LYS A 3 -10.82 -4.83 -13.32
C LYS A 3 -10.21 -3.96 -14.42
N GLU A 4 -11.05 -3.18 -15.08
CA GLU A 4 -10.67 -2.36 -16.23
C GLU A 4 -11.11 -0.91 -16.01
N LEU A 5 -10.33 0.02 -16.55
CA LEU A 5 -10.63 1.45 -16.56
C LEU A 5 -11.02 1.87 -17.97
N SER A 6 -11.81 2.95 -18.08
CA SER A 6 -11.98 3.62 -19.36
C SER A 6 -10.66 4.22 -19.85
N ILE A 7 -10.53 4.41 -21.17
CA ILE A 7 -9.33 5.02 -21.80
C ILE A 7 -9.00 6.36 -21.14
N LYS A 8 -10.01 7.22 -20.94
CA LYS A 8 -9.85 8.53 -20.30
C LYS A 8 -9.29 8.41 -18.87
N GLN A 9 -9.79 7.47 -18.08
CA GLN A 9 -9.28 7.23 -16.72
C GLN A 9 -7.83 6.71 -16.73
N CYS A 10 -7.48 5.84 -17.68
CA CYS A 10 -6.09 5.39 -17.86
C CYS A 10 -5.16 6.57 -18.18
N GLU A 11 -5.54 7.44 -19.12
CA GLU A 11 -4.75 8.61 -19.51
C GLU A 11 -4.56 9.60 -18.36
N GLU A 12 -5.63 9.89 -17.62
CA GLU A 12 -5.60 10.75 -16.43
C GLU A 12 -4.69 10.19 -15.32
N LEU A 13 -4.77 8.88 -15.07
CA LEU A 13 -3.90 8.21 -14.11
C LEU A 13 -2.44 8.25 -14.56
N LEU A 14 -2.14 7.88 -15.81
CA LEU A 14 -0.77 7.86 -16.33
C LEU A 14 -0.14 9.26 -16.30
N LYS A 15 -0.93 10.31 -16.56
CA LYS A 15 -0.49 11.71 -16.43
C LYS A 15 -0.14 12.04 -14.97
N THR A 16 -1.02 11.66 -14.03
CA THR A 16 -0.79 11.88 -12.60
C THR A 16 0.47 11.17 -12.11
N LEU A 17 0.61 9.89 -12.45
CA LEU A 17 1.79 9.08 -12.11
C LEU A 17 3.08 9.65 -12.71
N LYS A 18 3.05 10.08 -13.98
CA LYS A 18 4.21 10.71 -14.63
C LYS A 18 4.67 11.96 -13.90
N VAL A 19 3.75 12.88 -13.63
CA VAL A 19 4.06 14.14 -12.93
C VAL A 19 4.65 13.86 -11.54
N ARG A 20 4.09 12.87 -10.82
CA ARG A 20 4.60 12.45 -9.51
C ARG A 20 6.00 11.84 -9.61
N PHE A 21 6.22 10.95 -10.57
CA PHE A 21 7.52 10.32 -10.82
C PHE A 21 8.59 11.38 -11.09
N GLU A 22 8.35 12.26 -12.05
CA GLU A 22 9.30 13.32 -12.43
C GLU A 22 9.60 14.31 -11.28
N LYS A 23 8.61 14.57 -10.41
CA LYS A 23 8.80 15.42 -9.22
C LYS A 23 9.67 14.74 -8.16
N ASN A 24 9.69 13.40 -8.10
CA ASN A 24 10.34 12.63 -7.05
C ASN A 24 11.50 11.76 -7.55
N MET A 25 12.22 12.22 -8.59
CA MET A 25 13.35 11.49 -9.20
C MET A 25 14.44 11.03 -8.23
N ASN A 26 14.54 11.67 -7.05
CA ASN A 26 15.43 11.25 -5.99
C ASN A 26 15.12 9.85 -5.44
N ARG A 27 13.87 9.38 -5.55
CA ARG A 27 13.41 8.07 -5.05
C ARG A 27 13.78 6.90 -5.97
N HIS A 28 13.91 7.14 -7.27
CA HIS A 28 14.07 6.10 -8.29
C HIS A 28 15.18 6.45 -9.31
N LYS A 29 16.37 6.73 -8.78
CA LYS A 29 17.55 7.05 -9.59
C LYS A 29 17.84 5.94 -10.61
N GLY A 30 18.02 6.32 -11.86
CA GLY A 30 18.34 5.40 -12.96
C GLY A 30 17.15 4.62 -13.53
N ILE A 31 15.92 4.92 -13.08
CA ILE A 31 14.69 4.41 -13.70
C ILE A 31 14.15 5.45 -14.68
N GLU A 32 13.81 5.02 -15.88
CA GLU A 32 13.21 5.87 -16.91
C GLU A 32 11.69 5.70 -16.93
N TRP A 33 10.95 6.81 -16.84
CA TRP A 33 9.49 6.79 -16.90
C TRP A 33 8.95 6.06 -18.15
N ALA A 34 9.60 6.22 -19.30
CA ALA A 34 9.18 5.58 -20.55
C ALA A 34 9.08 4.04 -20.43
N LYS A 35 10.02 3.42 -19.70
CA LYS A 35 10.02 1.96 -19.46
C LYS A 35 8.93 1.53 -18.50
N VAL A 36 8.68 2.33 -17.45
CA VAL A 36 7.59 2.11 -16.49
C VAL A 36 6.23 2.23 -17.19
N LYS A 37 6.05 3.29 -17.99
CA LYS A 37 4.83 3.53 -18.78
C LYS A 37 4.55 2.36 -19.73
N ALA A 38 5.56 1.88 -20.46
CA ALA A 38 5.40 0.74 -21.37
C ALA A 38 4.94 -0.54 -20.63
N ARG A 39 5.47 -0.81 -19.42
CA ARG A 39 5.01 -1.93 -18.58
C ARG A 39 3.56 -1.76 -18.12
N LEU A 40 3.18 -0.55 -17.72
CA LEU A 40 1.79 -0.24 -17.33
C LEU A 40 0.82 -0.42 -18.49
N GLU A 41 1.12 0.13 -19.66
CA GLU A 41 0.25 0.07 -20.84
C GLU A 41 0.05 -1.37 -21.34
N ALA A 42 1.03 -2.25 -21.11
CA ALA A 42 0.91 -3.68 -21.39
C ALA A 42 0.08 -4.45 -20.35
N ASN A 43 -0.32 -3.84 -19.23
CA ASN A 43 -0.98 -4.52 -18.12
C ASN A 43 -2.13 -3.71 -17.51
N THR A 44 -3.31 -3.82 -18.14
CA THR A 44 -4.53 -3.06 -17.78
C THR A 44 -4.99 -3.32 -16.35
N GLU A 45 -4.87 -4.54 -15.84
CA GLU A 45 -5.24 -4.88 -14.45
C GLU A 45 -4.35 -4.17 -13.42
N LYS A 46 -3.08 -3.95 -13.74
CA LYS A 46 -2.14 -3.23 -12.87
C LYS A 46 -2.44 -1.73 -12.87
N ILE A 47 -2.83 -1.16 -14.01
CA ILE A 47 -3.33 0.23 -14.07
C ILE A 47 -4.58 0.37 -13.20
N TRP A 48 -5.53 -0.58 -13.29
CA TRP A 48 -6.71 -0.58 -12.41
C TRP A 48 -6.31 -0.60 -10.93
N SER A 49 -5.35 -1.45 -10.56
CA SER A 49 -4.85 -1.56 -9.19
C SER A 49 -4.24 -0.24 -8.69
N LEU A 50 -3.39 0.41 -9.49
CA LEU A 50 -2.82 1.72 -9.17
C LEU A 50 -3.88 2.81 -9.05
N ASN A 51 -4.92 2.76 -9.88
CA ASN A 51 -6.03 3.69 -9.78
C ASN A 51 -6.81 3.52 -8.47
N GLU A 52 -7.00 2.30 -7.98
CA GLU A 52 -7.60 2.09 -6.65
C GLU A 52 -6.66 2.58 -5.53
N MET A 53 -5.34 2.41 -5.67
CA MET A 53 -4.37 2.99 -4.73
C MET A 53 -4.48 4.52 -4.71
N GLU A 54 -4.57 5.16 -5.87
CA GLU A 54 -4.75 6.61 -6.03
C GLU A 54 -6.06 7.09 -5.39
N LYS A 55 -7.20 6.47 -5.74
CA LYS A 55 -8.53 6.81 -5.21
C LYS A 55 -8.63 6.75 -3.70
N THR A 56 -7.87 5.86 -3.07
CA THR A 56 -7.85 5.70 -1.61
C THR A 56 -6.86 6.64 -0.91
N GLY A 57 -6.22 7.54 -1.66
CA GLY A 57 -5.27 8.53 -1.15
C GLY A 57 -3.87 7.95 -0.90
N GLY A 58 -3.48 6.93 -1.66
CA GLY A 58 -2.19 6.26 -1.52
C GLY A 58 -1.01 7.00 -2.16
N GLU A 59 -1.29 7.86 -3.14
CA GLU A 59 -0.28 8.53 -3.96
C GLU A 59 0.80 7.54 -4.46
N PRO A 60 0.41 6.46 -5.17
CA PRO A 60 1.34 5.44 -5.63
C PRO A 60 2.48 6.04 -6.48
N ASP A 61 3.70 5.60 -6.21
CA ASP A 61 4.91 6.01 -6.93
C ASP A 61 5.92 4.85 -6.97
N VAL A 62 6.89 4.94 -7.88
CA VAL A 62 7.90 3.89 -8.06
C VAL A 62 8.86 3.89 -6.88
N PHE A 63 8.89 2.77 -6.17
CA PHE A 63 9.84 2.47 -5.11
C PHE A 63 11.17 1.95 -5.68
N GLY A 64 11.12 1.10 -6.71
CA GLY A 64 12.33 0.53 -7.30
C GLY A 64 12.08 -0.44 -8.44
N TYR A 65 13.16 -1.08 -8.89
CA TYR A 65 13.16 -2.10 -9.94
C TYR A 65 13.80 -3.39 -9.41
N ASP A 66 13.03 -4.47 -9.39
CA ASP A 66 13.53 -5.80 -9.02
C ASP A 66 14.18 -6.46 -10.24
N LYS A 67 15.51 -6.48 -10.27
CA LYS A 67 16.28 -7.08 -11.38
C LYS A 67 16.07 -8.58 -11.49
N LYS A 68 15.71 -9.28 -10.41
CA LYS A 68 15.54 -10.75 -10.43
C LYS A 68 14.25 -11.13 -11.16
N THR A 69 13.17 -10.38 -10.92
CA THR A 69 11.88 -10.63 -11.57
C THR A 69 11.63 -9.74 -12.78
N SER A 70 12.51 -8.75 -13.02
CA SER A 70 12.37 -7.75 -14.08
C SER A 70 11.11 -6.88 -13.96
N GLU A 71 10.67 -6.61 -12.72
CA GLU A 71 9.43 -5.89 -12.39
C GLU A 71 9.72 -4.52 -11.76
N TYR A 72 8.84 -3.55 -12.00
CA TYR A 72 8.83 -2.30 -11.25
C TYR A 72 7.94 -2.45 -10.01
N VAL A 73 8.39 -1.90 -8.89
CA VAL A 73 7.66 -1.96 -7.63
C VAL A 73 7.11 -0.58 -7.30
N PHE A 74 5.81 -0.49 -7.10
CA PHE A 74 5.10 0.69 -6.62
C PHE A 74 4.73 0.53 -5.16
N TYR A 75 4.90 1.59 -4.36
CA TYR A 75 4.36 1.72 -3.00
C TYR A 75 3.45 2.94 -2.88
N ASP A 76 2.66 2.99 -1.81
CA ASP A 76 1.98 4.22 -1.39
C ASP A 76 2.98 5.22 -0.80
N PHE A 77 3.11 6.40 -1.40
CA PHE A 77 3.99 7.47 -0.95
C PHE A 77 3.27 8.65 -0.28
N SER A 78 1.97 8.51 0.00
CA SER A 78 1.22 9.48 0.81
C SER A 78 1.92 9.72 2.17
N ALA A 79 1.89 10.95 2.70
CA ALA A 79 2.60 11.29 3.94
C ALA A 79 2.16 10.45 5.15
N GLU A 80 0.88 10.10 5.22
CA GLU A 80 0.27 9.27 6.25
C GLU A 80 -0.43 8.08 5.60
N SER A 81 -0.76 7.04 6.38
CA SER A 81 -1.48 5.86 5.90
C SER A 81 -2.68 6.28 5.04
N PRO A 82 -2.92 5.69 3.87
CA PRO A 82 -3.93 6.17 2.91
C PRO A 82 -5.30 6.33 3.56
N ILE A 83 -5.90 7.53 3.47
CA ILE A 83 -7.11 7.92 4.22
C ILE A 83 -8.30 7.00 3.93
N GLY A 84 -8.46 6.56 2.68
CA GLY A 84 -9.54 5.69 2.25
C GLY A 84 -9.39 4.23 2.68
N ARG A 85 -8.29 3.89 3.37
CA ARG A 85 -7.94 2.54 3.84
C ARG A 85 -7.68 2.46 5.34
N ARG A 86 -8.14 3.46 6.10
CA ARG A 86 -8.03 3.49 7.57
C ARG A 86 -9.24 2.83 8.25
N SER A 87 -9.12 2.60 9.55
CA SER A 87 -10.19 2.04 10.41
C SER A 87 -10.56 0.60 10.05
N PHE A 88 -9.63 -0.16 9.48
CA PHE A 88 -9.82 -1.58 9.18
C PHE A 88 -9.14 -2.45 10.24
N CYS A 89 -9.79 -3.58 10.53
CA CYS A 89 -9.13 -4.69 11.22
C CYS A 89 -8.14 -5.38 10.26
N TYR A 90 -7.35 -6.33 10.76
CA TYR A 90 -6.26 -6.91 9.99
C TYR A 90 -6.76 -7.76 8.81
N ASP A 91 -7.54 -8.82 9.04
CA ASP A 91 -7.97 -9.77 8.01
C ASP A 91 -9.45 -10.19 8.09
N HIS A 92 -9.87 -11.07 7.19
CA HIS A 92 -11.26 -11.51 7.10
C HIS A 92 -11.74 -12.24 8.35
N GLU A 93 -10.93 -13.13 8.90
CA GLU A 93 -11.29 -13.88 10.12
C GLU A 93 -11.47 -12.92 11.31
N ALA A 94 -10.59 -11.93 11.43
CA ALA A 94 -10.71 -10.86 12.41
C ALA A 94 -11.94 -9.96 12.20
N LEU A 95 -12.35 -9.77 10.94
CA LEU A 95 -13.57 -9.03 10.60
C LEU A 95 -14.82 -9.81 11.04
N GLU A 96 -14.87 -11.12 10.78
CA GLU A 96 -16.00 -11.98 11.12
C GLU A 96 -16.10 -12.28 12.63
N SER A 97 -15.00 -12.22 13.38
CA SER A 97 -15.04 -12.43 14.84
C SER A 97 -15.79 -11.32 15.59
N ARG A 98 -15.95 -10.14 15.00
CA ARG A 98 -16.65 -9.01 15.63
C ARG A 98 -18.15 -9.07 15.42
N LYS A 99 -18.89 -9.07 16.54
CA LYS A 99 -20.35 -9.00 16.58
C LYS A 99 -20.87 -7.55 16.57
N GLU A 100 -20.18 -6.66 17.27
CA GLU A 100 -20.54 -5.26 17.44
C GLU A 100 -19.42 -4.34 16.93
N ASN A 101 -19.81 -3.17 16.42
CA ASN A 101 -18.90 -2.17 15.86
C ASN A 101 -17.98 -2.79 14.79
N LYS A 102 -18.55 -3.56 13.86
CA LYS A 102 -17.77 -4.19 12.78
C LYS A 102 -17.19 -3.11 11.86
N PRO A 103 -15.87 -3.07 11.62
CA PRO A 103 -15.29 -2.10 10.68
C PRO A 103 -15.80 -2.39 9.27
N LYS A 104 -15.73 -1.37 8.40
CA LYS A 104 -16.22 -1.48 7.01
C LYS A 104 -15.54 -2.59 6.22
N ASN A 105 -14.28 -2.90 6.52
CA ASN A 105 -13.51 -3.94 5.87
C ASN A 105 -12.31 -4.38 6.74
N SER A 106 -11.50 -5.30 6.22
CA SER A 106 -10.17 -5.62 6.72
C SER A 106 -9.07 -5.17 5.75
N ALA A 107 -7.86 -4.97 6.27
CA ALA A 107 -6.71 -4.52 5.49
C ALA A 107 -6.36 -5.56 4.40
N ILE A 108 -6.30 -6.84 4.75
CA ILE A 108 -5.98 -7.92 3.81
C ILE A 108 -7.06 -8.08 2.74
N ASN A 109 -8.34 -7.97 3.08
CA ASN A 109 -9.42 -8.04 2.08
C ASN A 109 -9.36 -6.88 1.11
N MET A 110 -9.14 -5.66 1.61
CA MET A 110 -9.02 -4.48 0.75
C MET A 110 -7.80 -4.58 -0.18
N ALA A 111 -6.64 -5.01 0.35
CA ALA A 111 -5.44 -5.23 -0.46
C ALA A 111 -5.69 -6.29 -1.57
N THR A 112 -6.30 -7.42 -1.20
CA THR A 112 -6.64 -8.51 -2.13
C THR A 112 -7.62 -8.03 -3.22
N PHE A 113 -8.66 -7.29 -2.84
CA PHE A 113 -9.61 -6.69 -3.78
C PHE A 113 -8.90 -5.81 -4.81
N MET A 114 -8.02 -4.94 -4.33
CA MET A 114 -7.21 -4.01 -5.14
C MET A 114 -6.10 -4.70 -5.94
N GLY A 115 -5.80 -5.98 -5.70
CA GLY A 115 -4.71 -6.69 -6.39
C GLY A 115 -3.30 -6.26 -5.94
N ILE A 116 -3.18 -5.78 -4.70
CA ILE A 116 -1.93 -5.32 -4.09
C ILE A 116 -1.59 -6.16 -2.87
N GLU A 117 -0.33 -6.11 -2.44
CA GLU A 117 0.12 -6.69 -1.17
C GLU A 117 0.25 -5.61 -0.09
N ILE A 118 0.14 -5.99 1.18
CA ILE A 118 0.55 -5.11 2.29
C ILE A 118 2.06 -5.27 2.49
N LEU A 119 2.75 -4.17 2.81
CA LEU A 119 4.18 -4.20 3.13
C LEU A 119 4.48 -5.16 4.30
N THR A 120 5.62 -5.83 4.24
CA THR A 120 6.20 -6.48 5.43
C THR A 120 6.85 -5.44 6.33
N GLU A 121 7.23 -5.81 7.56
CA GLU A 121 7.99 -4.93 8.45
C GLU A 121 9.29 -4.45 7.77
N GLU A 122 10.02 -5.36 7.13
CA GLU A 122 11.29 -5.06 6.47
C GLU A 122 11.10 -4.06 5.34
N LEU A 123 10.10 -4.28 4.47
CA LEU A 123 9.78 -3.37 3.38
C LEU A 123 9.32 -2.01 3.89
N TYR A 124 8.56 -1.97 4.99
CA TYR A 124 8.14 -0.73 5.63
C TYR A 124 9.34 0.07 6.17
N ARG A 125 10.32 -0.60 6.79
CA ARG A 125 11.57 0.03 7.26
C ARG A 125 12.40 0.58 6.11
N GLU A 126 12.53 -0.16 5.00
CA GLU A 126 13.23 0.33 3.80
C GLU A 126 12.51 1.54 3.19
N PHE A 127 11.18 1.50 3.10
CA PHE A 127 10.37 2.62 2.63
C PHE A 127 10.60 3.89 3.46
N GLN A 128 10.67 3.77 4.79
CA GLN A 128 10.92 4.89 5.70
C GLN A 128 12.31 5.55 5.54
N LYS A 129 13.25 4.92 4.82
CA LYS A 129 14.53 5.58 4.48
C LYS A 129 14.38 6.64 3.38
N LEU A 130 13.28 6.60 2.61
CA LEU A 130 13.04 7.53 1.50
C LEU A 130 12.28 8.80 1.91
N GLY A 131 11.88 8.90 3.18
CA GLY A 131 11.15 10.05 3.71
C GLY A 131 10.49 9.75 5.04
N ASN A 132 9.86 10.77 5.62
CA ASN A 132 9.19 10.63 6.91
C ASN A 132 7.71 10.39 6.68
N PHE A 133 7.27 9.15 6.94
CA PHE A 133 5.89 8.73 6.72
C PHE A 133 5.26 8.20 8.00
N ASP A 134 3.94 8.23 8.08
CA ASP A 134 3.14 7.74 9.21
C ASP A 134 3.54 8.37 10.56
N LEU A 135 3.74 9.70 10.55
CA LEU A 135 4.10 10.47 11.75
C LEU A 135 2.90 10.72 12.68
N LYS A 136 1.68 10.56 12.17
CA LYS A 136 0.43 10.75 12.91
C LYS A 136 -0.49 9.53 12.85
N THR A 137 -0.18 8.61 11.97
CA THR A 137 -0.93 7.38 11.72
C THR A 137 -0.08 6.15 12.01
N SER A 138 -0.67 4.98 11.84
CA SER A 138 0.01 3.69 11.85
C SER A 138 -0.47 2.84 10.68
N SER A 139 0.34 1.87 10.28
CA SER A 139 0.06 0.97 9.16
C SER A 139 0.15 -0.48 9.62
N TRP A 140 -0.91 -1.27 9.38
CA TRP A 140 -0.79 -2.72 9.37
C TRP A 140 0.33 -3.14 8.42
N VAL A 141 1.13 -4.10 8.86
CA VAL A 141 2.13 -4.78 8.02
C VAL A 141 1.84 -6.27 8.00
N LYS A 142 2.39 -6.98 7.02
CA LYS A 142 2.20 -8.42 6.87
C LYS A 142 2.60 -9.14 8.14
N THR A 143 1.61 -9.68 8.84
CA THR A 143 1.80 -10.35 10.13
C THR A 143 2.37 -11.75 9.92
N PRO A 144 3.45 -12.12 10.64
CA PRO A 144 3.96 -13.49 10.64
C PRO A 144 2.91 -14.51 11.07
N ASN A 145 2.86 -15.66 10.38
CA ASN A 145 1.87 -16.71 10.63
C ASN A 145 1.84 -17.18 12.10
N GLY A 146 3.00 -17.22 12.78
CA GLY A 146 3.08 -17.60 14.19
C GLY A 146 2.31 -16.65 15.11
N ILE A 147 2.40 -15.34 14.88
CA ILE A 147 1.66 -14.32 15.63
C ILE A 147 0.16 -14.41 15.28
N ARG A 148 -0.15 -14.55 13.98
CA ARG A 148 -1.55 -14.57 13.55
C ARG A 148 -2.33 -15.78 14.05
N LYS A 149 -1.71 -16.96 14.13
CA LYS A 149 -2.31 -18.17 14.70
C LYS A 149 -2.70 -18.01 16.19
N LEU A 150 -2.06 -17.09 16.89
CA LEU A 150 -2.35 -16.76 18.29
C LEU A 150 -3.32 -15.58 18.43
N GLY A 151 -3.95 -15.14 17.33
CA GLY A 151 -4.91 -14.04 17.30
C GLY A 151 -4.30 -12.64 17.16
N GLY A 152 -2.98 -12.51 17.10
CA GLY A 152 -2.30 -11.23 17.00
C GLY A 152 -2.14 -10.71 15.57
N ALA A 153 -1.92 -9.40 15.44
CA ALA A 153 -1.45 -8.74 14.23
C ALA A 153 -0.46 -7.63 14.56
N ILE A 154 0.50 -7.39 13.68
CA ILE A 154 1.54 -6.35 13.86
C ILE A 154 1.33 -5.16 12.94
N PHE A 155 1.74 -3.99 13.44
CA PHE A 155 1.65 -2.72 12.74
C PHE A 155 2.86 -1.85 13.08
N CYS A 156 3.14 -0.88 12.21
CA CYS A 156 4.27 0.04 12.36
C CYS A 156 3.80 1.50 12.36
N ASP A 157 4.59 2.37 12.99
CA ASP A 157 4.58 3.81 12.78
C ASP A 157 6.01 4.37 12.89
N ARG A 158 6.16 5.69 12.71
CA ARG A 158 7.43 6.38 12.98
C ARG A 158 7.26 7.45 14.05
N ARG A 159 8.00 7.32 15.15
CA ARG A 159 8.05 8.28 16.26
C ARG A 159 9.49 8.51 16.65
N TYR A 160 9.82 9.74 17.05
CA TYR A 160 11.20 10.09 17.47
C TYR A 160 12.26 9.69 16.43
N ASP A 161 11.91 9.80 15.15
CA ASP A 161 12.73 9.38 14.01
C ASP A 161 13.07 7.87 13.94
N ILE A 162 12.35 7.04 14.70
CA ILE A 162 12.51 5.58 14.75
C ILE A 162 11.23 4.90 14.27
N VAL A 163 11.40 3.83 13.49
CA VAL A 163 10.30 2.93 13.12
C VAL A 163 10.04 1.96 14.26
N PHE A 164 8.87 2.08 14.87
CA PHE A 164 8.40 1.18 15.91
C PHE A 164 7.50 0.10 15.33
N VAL A 165 7.54 -1.07 15.95
CA VAL A 165 6.67 -2.22 15.64
C VAL A 165 5.90 -2.55 16.89
N TYR A 166 4.61 -2.69 16.72
CA TYR A 166 3.68 -2.98 17.79
C TYR A 166 2.81 -4.17 17.43
N HIS A 167 2.02 -4.62 18.38
CA HIS A 167 1.07 -5.70 18.21
C HIS A 167 -0.26 -5.32 18.84
N ASN A 168 -1.35 -5.89 18.32
CA ASN A 168 -2.69 -5.88 18.90
C ASN A 168 -3.39 -7.20 18.51
N GLY A 169 -4.59 -7.45 19.02
CA GLY A 169 -5.49 -8.44 18.41
C GLY A 169 -5.81 -8.07 16.97
N ALA A 170 -5.89 -9.06 16.08
CA ALA A 170 -6.14 -8.86 14.65
C ALA A 170 -7.47 -8.14 14.37
N GLU A 171 -8.45 -8.26 15.27
CA GLU A 171 -9.78 -7.63 15.22
C GLU A 171 -9.78 -6.17 15.67
N SER A 172 -8.67 -5.67 16.23
CA SER A 172 -8.53 -4.27 16.61
C SER A 172 -8.53 -3.37 15.38
N TYR A 173 -9.09 -2.17 15.49
CA TYR A 173 -9.02 -1.16 14.44
C TYR A 173 -9.11 0.24 15.08
N TYR A 174 -8.43 1.22 14.48
CA TYR A 174 -8.36 2.58 14.99
C TYR A 174 -8.49 3.58 13.85
N ALA A 175 -9.06 4.75 14.15
CA ALA A 175 -9.31 5.80 13.16
C ALA A 175 -8.05 6.23 12.37
N ASN A 176 -6.89 6.18 13.03
CA ASN A 176 -5.60 6.56 12.46
C ASN A 176 -4.76 5.36 12.00
N ARG A 177 -5.32 4.15 11.93
CA ARG A 177 -4.62 2.95 11.44
C ARG A 177 -5.14 2.54 10.08
N GLY A 178 -4.23 2.46 9.10
CA GLY A 178 -4.52 1.94 7.77
C GLY A 178 -3.53 0.87 7.36
N PHE A 179 -3.18 0.82 6.08
CA PHE A 179 -2.10 -0.02 5.56
C PHE A 179 -1.54 0.60 4.29
N ARG A 180 -0.25 0.35 4.03
CA ARG A 180 0.42 0.72 2.78
C ARG A 180 0.49 -0.50 1.87
N GLY A 181 0.25 -0.24 0.59
CA GLY A 181 0.18 -1.20 -0.50
C GLY A 181 1.48 -1.29 -1.28
N SER A 182 1.73 -2.46 -1.83
CA SER A 182 2.74 -2.74 -2.83
C SER A 182 2.12 -3.37 -4.07
N LEU A 183 2.55 -2.91 -5.23
CA LEU A 183 2.22 -3.50 -6.51
C LEU A 183 3.49 -3.72 -7.34
N LYS A 184 3.66 -4.94 -7.86
CA LYS A 184 4.66 -5.25 -8.88
C LYS A 184 4.02 -5.25 -10.27
N ILE A 185 4.72 -4.67 -11.25
CA ILE A 185 4.28 -4.54 -12.65
C ILE A 185 5.38 -4.91 -13.65
#